data_AF-A0A6G6K7E3-F1
#
_entry.id   AF-A0A6G6K7E3-F1
#
_cell.length_a   1.000
_cell.length_b   1.000
_cell.length_c   1.000
_cell.angle_alpha   90.00
_cell.angle_beta   90.00
_cell.angle_gamma   90.00
#
_symmetry.space_group_name_H-M   'P 1'
#
loop_
_entity.id
_entity.type
_entity.pdbx_description
1 polymer ?
#
loop_
_entity_poly.entity_id
_entity_poly.type
_entity_poly.pdbx_seq_one_letter_code
_entity_poly.pdbx_strand_id
1 'polypeptide(L)'
;MKAHPSPMIRMARGLALLCFTITAATLLPSCASNTGSQGKPPVAGTTLQPTLYEWHGATDASGPTKVRIALNEQKAYIYKGDQQAGWTYLASGRGGFQTPQGTYRISEKKEQKNSSKYGIIVDSEGNVVDGEATLGVDRIPPGCRFVGASMPYWMRLTGNGIGMHAGNIPNPGYPASHGCIRLPRGMAATLYDVVDVGTVVTISGTAPRS
;
A
#
# COMPACT_ATOMS: atom_id res chain seq x y z
N MET A 1 32.32 -15.72 -38.88
CA MET A 1 32.66 -17.08 -39.38
C MET A 1 32.97 -17.99 -38.20
N LYS A 2 32.56 -19.26 -38.28
CA LYS A 2 32.69 -20.41 -37.34
C LYS A 2 31.65 -20.40 -36.20
N ALA A 3 30.47 -21.04 -36.32
CA ALA A 3 30.08 -22.44 -36.59
C ALA A 3 29.98 -23.31 -35.32
N HIS A 4 28.75 -23.77 -35.04
CA HIS A 4 28.36 -24.85 -34.13
C HIS A 4 28.99 -26.19 -34.54
N PRO A 5 29.09 -27.16 -33.62
CA PRO A 5 28.22 -28.33 -33.78
C PRO A 5 27.71 -28.94 -32.46
N SER A 6 26.50 -29.52 -32.54
CA SER A 6 25.96 -30.54 -31.62
C SER A 6 26.47 -31.94 -31.98
N PRO A 7 26.30 -32.93 -31.08
CA PRO A 7 26.07 -34.29 -31.53
C PRO A 7 24.77 -34.90 -30.96
N MET A 8 23.99 -35.49 -31.86
CA MET A 8 22.98 -36.53 -31.59
C MET A 8 23.66 -37.90 -31.54
N ILE A 9 23.23 -38.79 -30.64
CA ILE A 9 23.43 -40.24 -30.77
C ILE A 9 22.11 -40.98 -30.48
N ARG A 10 21.87 -41.97 -31.35
CA ARG A 10 20.68 -42.83 -31.56
C ARG A 10 20.73 -44.14 -30.74
N MET A 11 19.60 -44.88 -30.84
CA MET A 11 19.40 -46.35 -30.79
C MET A 11 19.04 -46.95 -29.42
N ALA A 12 18.21 -47.99 -29.30
CA ALA A 12 17.26 -48.69 -30.18
C ALA A 12 16.40 -49.69 -29.36
N ARG A 13 15.17 -49.93 -29.85
CA ARG A 13 14.35 -51.17 -29.89
C ARG A 13 14.49 -52.27 -28.81
N GLY A 14 13.34 -52.69 -28.29
CA GLY A 14 13.11 -54.05 -27.77
C GLY A 14 11.61 -54.34 -27.55
N LEU A 15 10.98 -54.98 -28.55
CA LEU A 15 9.61 -55.51 -28.51
C LEU A 15 9.68 -56.98 -28.07
N ALA A 16 8.90 -57.38 -27.07
CA ALA A 16 8.62 -58.78 -26.77
C ALA A 16 7.16 -58.97 -26.37
N LEU A 17 6.53 -59.93 -27.04
CA LEU A 17 5.12 -60.33 -27.00
C LEU A 17 5.07 -61.75 -26.41
N LEU A 18 4.17 -62.05 -25.47
CA LEU A 18 3.51 -63.36 -25.21
C LEU A 18 2.64 -63.22 -23.94
N CYS A 19 1.30 -63.22 -23.99
CA CYS A 19 0.38 -64.36 -23.99
C CYS A 19 0.47 -65.27 -22.74
N PHE A 20 -0.52 -65.25 -21.85
CA PHE A 20 -1.40 -66.40 -21.48
C PHE A 20 -2.25 -66.12 -20.22
N THR A 21 -3.55 -66.26 -20.41
CA THR A 21 -4.61 -66.82 -19.53
C THR A 21 -4.86 -66.36 -18.09
N ILE A 22 -6.15 -66.09 -17.91
CA ILE A 22 -6.98 -65.91 -16.73
C ILE A 22 -6.77 -67.01 -15.67
N THR A 23 -6.66 -66.61 -14.39
CA THR A 23 -7.12 -67.43 -13.27
C THR A 23 -7.68 -66.52 -12.18
N ALA A 24 -8.98 -66.65 -11.93
CA ALA A 24 -9.67 -65.99 -10.82
C ALA A 24 -9.44 -66.79 -9.53
N ALA A 25 -8.96 -66.13 -8.48
CA ALA A 25 -8.98 -66.64 -7.12
C ALA A 25 -9.27 -65.49 -6.16
N THR A 26 -10.41 -65.61 -5.49
CA THR A 26 -10.98 -64.69 -4.50
C THR A 26 -10.20 -64.73 -3.18
N LEU A 27 -9.63 -63.59 -2.80
CA LEU A 27 -9.20 -63.29 -1.43
C LEU A 27 -9.68 -61.88 -1.10
N LEU A 28 -10.55 -61.78 -0.10
CA LEU A 28 -11.04 -60.51 0.46
C LEU A 28 -10.00 -59.92 1.41
N PRO A 29 -9.49 -58.70 1.18
CA PRO A 29 -8.82 -57.92 2.20
C PRO A 29 -9.80 -56.90 2.79
N SER A 30 -10.06 -57.12 4.08
CA SER A 30 -10.36 -56.17 5.14
C SER A 30 -10.37 -54.67 4.77
N CYS A 31 -11.45 -54.00 5.19
CA CYS A 31 -11.62 -52.56 5.18
C CYS A 31 -10.44 -51.84 5.87
N ALA A 32 -9.50 -51.33 5.07
CA ALA A 32 -8.63 -50.25 5.50
C ALA A 32 -9.32 -48.93 5.14
N SER A 33 -10.01 -48.35 6.11
CA SER A 33 -10.46 -46.96 6.05
C SER A 33 -9.23 -46.09 5.93
N ASN A 34 -8.89 -45.69 4.71
CA ASN A 34 -8.04 -44.54 4.49
C ASN A 34 -8.78 -43.37 5.15
N THR A 35 -8.28 -42.95 6.31
CA THR A 35 -8.57 -41.65 6.90
C THR A 35 -8.03 -40.61 5.92
N GLY A 36 -8.82 -40.35 4.87
CA GLY A 36 -8.78 -39.09 4.18
C GLY A 36 -8.91 -38.03 5.26
N SER A 37 -7.80 -37.34 5.53
CA SER A 37 -7.85 -36.11 6.29
C SER A 37 -8.85 -35.24 5.53
N GLN A 38 -10.04 -35.11 6.09
CA GLN A 38 -10.97 -34.04 5.81
C GLN A 38 -10.25 -32.76 6.25
N GLY A 39 -9.30 -32.30 5.43
CA GLY A 39 -8.88 -30.93 5.41
C GLY A 39 -10.12 -30.16 5.00
N LYS A 40 -10.71 -29.49 6.00
CA LYS A 40 -11.70 -28.41 5.91
C LYS A 40 -11.87 -27.90 4.47
N PRO A 41 -13.11 -27.82 3.93
CA PRO A 41 -13.36 -27.18 2.63
C PRO A 41 -12.57 -25.86 2.59
N PRO A 42 -11.90 -25.51 1.48
CA PRO A 42 -11.19 -24.25 1.40
C PRO A 42 -12.18 -23.17 1.81
N VAL A 43 -11.85 -22.40 2.85
CA VAL A 43 -12.63 -21.25 3.27
C VAL A 43 -12.58 -20.30 2.08
N ALA A 44 -13.62 -20.36 1.24
CA ALA A 44 -13.91 -19.38 0.24
C ALA A 44 -14.16 -18.06 0.98
N GLY A 45 -13.12 -17.25 1.04
CA GLY A 45 -13.12 -16.00 1.80
C GLY A 45 -11.79 -15.27 1.74
N THR A 46 -11.06 -15.36 0.62
CA THR A 46 -10.05 -14.35 0.31
C THR A 46 -10.82 -13.11 -0.12
N THR A 47 -11.19 -12.25 0.83
CA THR A 47 -11.54 -10.88 0.49
C THR A 47 -10.30 -10.28 -0.15
N LEU A 48 -10.30 -10.15 -1.49
CA LEU A 48 -9.27 -9.40 -2.20
C LEU A 48 -9.29 -7.99 -1.59
N GLN A 49 -8.28 -7.66 -0.80
CA GLN A 49 -8.11 -6.30 -0.29
C GLN A 49 -8.05 -5.38 -1.51
N PRO A 50 -8.80 -4.27 -1.52
CA PRO A 50 -8.85 -3.41 -2.69
C PRO A 50 -7.44 -2.89 -3.01
N THR A 51 -7.06 -2.90 -4.28
CA THR A 51 -5.81 -2.29 -4.74
C THR A 51 -5.81 -0.82 -4.36
N LEU A 52 -4.93 -0.45 -3.43
CA LEU A 52 -4.85 0.93 -2.94
C LEU A 52 -4.04 1.83 -3.86
N TYR A 53 -3.14 1.27 -4.66
CA TYR A 53 -2.29 2.02 -5.58
C TYR A 53 -1.72 1.10 -6.67
N GLU A 54 -1.29 1.71 -7.77
CA GLU A 54 -0.47 1.07 -8.78
C GLU A 54 0.72 1.97 -9.11
N TRP A 55 1.89 1.35 -9.22
CA TRP A 55 3.12 2.02 -9.61
C TRP A 55 3.73 1.29 -10.81
N HIS A 56 3.78 1.99 -11.94
CA HIS A 56 4.37 1.50 -13.18
C HIS A 56 5.76 2.10 -13.42
N GLY A 57 6.13 3.11 -12.63
CA GLY A 57 7.34 3.89 -12.85
C GLY A 57 7.26 4.74 -14.11
N ALA A 58 8.38 5.35 -14.48
CA ALA A 58 8.49 6.14 -15.70
C ALA A 58 9.91 6.03 -16.26
N THR A 59 10.33 4.78 -16.51
CA THR A 59 11.71 4.41 -16.88
C THR A 59 12.25 5.17 -18.09
N ASP A 60 11.37 5.47 -19.05
CA ASP A 60 11.75 6.12 -20.31
C ASP A 60 11.20 7.55 -20.45
N ALA A 61 10.54 8.07 -19.41
CA ALA A 61 9.94 9.39 -19.46
C ALA A 61 10.92 10.49 -19.01
N SER A 62 11.01 11.55 -19.82
CA SER A 62 11.78 12.75 -19.49
C SER A 62 10.90 13.84 -18.87
N GLY A 63 11.52 14.77 -18.16
CA GLY A 63 10.88 15.95 -17.58
C GLY A 63 10.70 15.88 -16.05
N PRO A 64 10.11 16.94 -15.46
CA PRO A 64 9.95 17.05 -14.02
C PRO A 64 8.86 16.09 -13.50
N THR A 65 9.10 15.53 -12.31
CA THR A 65 8.05 14.82 -11.57
C THR A 65 7.00 15.82 -11.08
N LYS A 66 5.72 15.47 -11.17
CA LYS A 66 4.57 16.28 -10.70
C LYS A 66 3.54 15.36 -10.03
N VAL A 67 2.83 15.88 -9.04
CA VAL A 67 1.73 15.16 -8.38
C VAL A 67 0.43 15.94 -8.54
N ARG A 68 -0.63 15.26 -8.95
CA ARG A 68 -1.99 15.81 -8.96
C ARG A 68 -2.85 15.09 -7.94
N ILE A 69 -3.57 15.85 -7.12
CA ILE A 69 -4.42 15.36 -6.05
C ILE A 69 -5.84 15.78 -6.36
N ALA A 70 -6.71 14.79 -6.56
CA ALA A 70 -8.14 14.95 -6.81
C ALA A 70 -8.90 14.62 -5.52
N LEU A 71 -9.30 15.66 -4.78
CA LEU A 71 -9.99 15.49 -3.50
C LEU A 71 -11.37 14.83 -3.67
N ASN A 72 -12.07 15.12 -4.76
CA ASN A 72 -13.35 14.49 -5.10
C ASN A 72 -13.24 12.97 -5.33
N GLU A 73 -12.06 12.49 -5.74
CA GLU A 73 -11.81 11.07 -6.00
C GLU A 73 -11.06 10.39 -4.85
N GLN A 74 -10.51 11.19 -3.92
CA GLN A 74 -9.54 10.76 -2.92
C GLN A 74 -8.41 9.95 -3.57
N LYS A 75 -7.85 10.51 -4.66
CA LYS A 75 -6.73 9.93 -5.40
C LYS A 75 -5.61 10.94 -5.67
N ALA A 76 -4.39 10.43 -5.72
CA ALA A 76 -3.24 11.12 -6.28
C ALA A 76 -2.75 10.41 -7.54
N TYR A 77 -2.34 11.20 -8.52
CA TYR A 77 -1.76 10.78 -9.78
C TYR A 77 -0.34 11.33 -9.87
N ILE A 78 0.61 10.45 -10.17
CA ILE A 78 2.03 10.79 -10.23
C ILE A 78 2.44 10.81 -11.70
N TYR A 79 3.10 11.89 -12.12
CA TYR A 79 3.55 12.08 -13.50
C TYR A 79 5.05 12.31 -13.57
N LYS A 80 5.66 11.83 -14.65
CA LYS A 80 7.01 12.20 -15.09
C LYS A 80 6.89 12.83 -16.47
N GLY A 81 7.11 14.14 -16.55
CA GLY A 81 6.74 14.90 -17.76
C GLY A 81 5.22 14.88 -17.97
N ASP A 82 4.78 14.21 -19.03
CA ASP A 82 3.37 14.02 -19.38
C ASP A 82 2.91 12.55 -19.23
N GLN A 83 3.83 11.63 -18.94
CA GLN A 83 3.51 10.23 -18.69
C GLN A 83 3.07 10.02 -17.24
N GLN A 84 1.92 9.36 -17.06
CA GLN A 84 1.48 8.94 -15.73
C GLN A 84 2.28 7.71 -15.27
N ALA A 85 3.01 7.87 -14.17
CA ALA A 85 3.87 6.83 -13.58
C ALA A 85 3.11 5.91 -12.62
N GLY A 86 1.98 6.38 -12.08
CA GLY A 86 1.19 5.64 -11.12
C GLY A 86 0.02 6.44 -10.55
N TRP A 87 -0.78 5.77 -9.75
CA TRP A 87 -1.90 6.37 -9.02
C TRP A 87 -2.04 5.72 -7.65
N THR A 88 -2.65 6.44 -6.70
CA THR A 88 -2.93 5.92 -5.36
C THR A 88 -4.19 6.52 -4.79
N TYR A 89 -4.96 5.73 -4.05
CA TYR A 89 -5.90 6.26 -3.08
C TYR A 89 -5.14 7.04 -2.01
N LEU A 90 -5.81 8.03 -1.44
CA LEU A 90 -5.34 8.83 -0.32
C LEU A 90 -6.49 9.05 0.66
N ALA A 91 -6.16 9.56 1.85
CA ALA A 91 -7.15 10.10 2.78
C ALA A 91 -6.79 11.55 3.09
N SER A 92 -7.61 12.47 2.60
CA SER A 92 -7.51 13.91 2.86
C SER A 92 -8.28 14.31 4.13
N GLY A 93 -8.28 15.62 4.39
CA GLY A 93 -8.98 16.25 5.48
C GLY A 93 -10.48 16.00 5.50
N ARG A 94 -11.00 15.53 6.65
CA ARG A 94 -12.45 15.32 6.89
C ARG A 94 -13.18 16.63 7.20
N GLY A 95 -14.50 16.56 7.39
CA GLY A 95 -15.30 17.73 7.81
C GLY A 95 -14.68 18.44 9.02
N GLY A 96 -14.55 19.77 8.95
CA GLY A 96 -13.87 20.58 9.97
C GLY A 96 -12.33 20.65 9.85
N PHE A 97 -11.72 19.82 9.01
CA PHE A 97 -10.25 19.73 8.85
C PHE A 97 -9.84 19.69 7.37
N GLN A 98 -10.44 20.54 6.54
CA GLN A 98 -10.30 20.47 5.09
C GLN A 98 -8.83 20.59 4.62
N THR A 99 -8.44 19.76 3.66
CA THR A 99 -7.17 19.95 2.94
C THR A 99 -7.30 21.14 2.00
N PRO A 100 -6.43 22.17 2.11
CA PRO A 100 -6.52 23.35 1.27
C PRO A 100 -6.16 23.02 -0.19
N GLN A 101 -7.00 23.46 -1.12
CA GLN A 101 -6.73 23.38 -2.56
C GLN A 101 -5.62 24.34 -2.98
N GLY A 102 -5.04 24.14 -4.15
CA GLY A 102 -4.04 25.03 -4.74
C GLY A 102 -2.84 24.30 -5.32
N THR A 103 -1.86 25.07 -5.79
CA THR A 103 -0.60 24.55 -6.31
C THR A 103 0.51 24.83 -5.32
N TYR A 104 1.21 23.78 -4.91
CA TYR A 104 2.24 23.78 -3.89
C TYR A 104 3.55 23.26 -4.48
N ARG A 105 4.64 23.51 -3.74
CA ARG A 105 5.92 22.84 -3.95
C ARG A 105 6.31 22.12 -2.68
N ILE A 106 6.87 20.92 -2.81
CA ILE A 106 7.43 20.20 -1.67
C ILE A 106 8.55 21.07 -1.07
N SER A 107 8.41 21.44 0.20
CA SER A 107 9.34 22.36 0.89
C SER A 107 10.26 21.68 1.89
N GLU A 108 9.91 20.47 2.34
CA GLU A 108 10.69 19.67 3.28
C GLU A 108 10.39 18.20 3.00
N LYS A 109 11.42 17.35 3.09
CA LYS A 109 11.31 15.90 3.10
C LYS A 109 11.93 15.34 4.37
N LYS A 110 11.22 14.45 5.07
CA LYS A 110 11.75 13.72 6.22
C LYS A 110 11.21 12.30 6.28
N GLU A 111 12.07 11.30 6.26
CA GLU A 111 11.65 9.90 6.28
C GLU A 111 10.90 9.54 7.57
N GLN A 112 11.36 10.05 8.71
CA GLN A 112 10.72 9.85 10.01
C GLN A 112 10.38 11.20 10.65
N LYS A 113 9.14 11.65 10.49
CA LYS A 113 8.62 12.84 11.16
C LYS A 113 7.65 12.42 12.25
N ASN A 114 7.77 13.04 13.43
CA ASN A 114 6.70 13.05 14.42
C ASN A 114 6.21 14.49 14.54
N SER A 115 4.90 14.67 14.64
CA SER A 115 4.29 15.98 14.80
C SER A 115 4.57 16.51 16.21
N SER A 116 4.94 17.79 16.32
CA SER A 116 5.10 18.46 17.62
C SER A 116 3.80 19.03 18.17
N LYS A 117 2.71 19.00 17.40
CA LYS A 117 1.43 19.63 17.74
C LYS A 117 0.26 18.67 17.77
N TYR A 118 0.21 17.71 16.84
CA TYR A 118 -0.89 16.77 16.69
C TYR A 118 -0.43 15.38 17.11
N GLY A 119 -1.24 14.63 17.84
CA GLY A 119 -0.79 13.37 18.42
C GLY A 119 -1.85 12.67 19.23
N ILE A 120 -1.38 11.89 20.20
CA ILE A 120 -2.19 11.17 21.16
C ILE A 120 -1.76 11.54 22.58
N ILE A 121 -2.65 11.36 23.55
CA ILE A 121 -2.29 11.34 24.97
C ILE A 121 -2.33 9.90 25.43
N VAL A 122 -1.28 9.49 26.15
CA VAL A 122 -1.17 8.16 26.75
C VAL A 122 -0.97 8.26 28.25
N ASP A 123 -1.44 7.26 28.98
CA ASP A 123 -1.18 7.11 30.42
C ASP A 123 0.26 6.61 30.70
N SER A 124 0.57 6.31 31.96
CA SER A 124 1.87 5.80 32.40
C SER A 124 2.21 4.41 31.86
N GLU A 125 1.21 3.61 31.50
CA GLU A 125 1.37 2.26 30.95
C GLU A 125 1.46 2.28 29.41
N GLY A 126 1.13 3.42 28.79
CA GLY A 126 1.14 3.61 27.35
C GLY A 126 -0.23 3.40 26.69
N ASN A 127 -1.30 3.21 27.47
CA ASN A 127 -2.65 3.10 26.93
C ASN A 127 -3.11 4.45 26.39
N VAL A 128 -3.82 4.45 25.26
CA VAL A 128 -4.33 5.68 24.64
C VAL A 128 -5.50 6.21 25.46
N VAL A 129 -5.34 7.42 26.00
CA VAL A 129 -6.37 8.18 26.72
C VAL A 129 -7.10 9.13 25.77
N ASP A 130 -6.36 9.71 24.82
CA ASP A 130 -6.91 10.54 23.75
C ASP A 130 -6.19 10.21 22.43
N GLY A 131 -6.96 9.81 21.42
CA GLY A 131 -6.44 9.42 20.10
C GLY A 131 -6.23 10.58 19.12
N GLU A 132 -6.67 11.80 19.45
CA GLU A 132 -6.66 12.95 18.55
C GLU A 132 -6.25 14.27 19.24
N ALA A 133 -5.33 14.19 20.20
CA ALA A 133 -4.90 15.33 20.99
C ALA A 133 -4.11 16.38 20.18
N THR A 134 -4.35 17.65 20.51
CA THR A 134 -3.63 18.83 20.06
C THR A 134 -2.87 19.46 21.23
N LEU A 135 -1.54 19.40 21.18
CA LEU A 135 -0.66 19.98 22.20
C LEU A 135 -0.88 21.50 22.31
N GLY A 136 -1.15 21.98 23.52
CA GLY A 136 -1.45 23.38 23.82
C GLY A 136 -2.93 23.75 23.71
N VAL A 137 -3.79 22.83 23.26
CA VAL A 137 -5.26 22.99 23.27
C VAL A 137 -5.87 22.00 24.26
N ASP A 138 -5.58 20.72 24.07
CA ASP A 138 -6.14 19.67 24.91
C ASP A 138 -5.39 19.55 26.24
N ARG A 139 -6.15 19.35 27.32
CA ARG A 139 -5.60 19.16 28.65
C ARG A 139 -4.98 17.78 28.74
N ILE A 140 -3.71 17.72 29.14
CA ILE A 140 -3.03 16.48 29.51
C ILE A 140 -3.41 16.14 30.97
N PRO A 141 -4.09 15.02 31.24
CA PRO A 141 -4.41 14.62 32.62
C PRO A 141 -3.14 14.35 33.44
N PRO A 142 -3.18 14.48 34.79
CA PRO A 142 -2.06 14.12 35.64
C PRO A 142 -1.60 12.67 35.40
N GLY A 143 -0.29 12.46 35.29
CA GLY A 143 0.30 11.15 35.01
C GLY A 143 0.26 10.73 33.53
N CYS A 144 -0.41 11.49 32.65
CA CYS A 144 -0.41 11.25 31.21
C CYS A 144 0.65 12.09 30.49
N ARG A 145 0.98 11.72 29.24
CA ARG A 145 1.88 12.47 28.37
C ARG A 145 1.39 12.52 26.93
N PHE A 146 1.79 13.57 26.22
CA PHE A 146 1.56 13.71 24.79
C PHE A 146 2.60 12.91 23.97
N VAL A 147 2.15 12.30 22.87
CA VAL A 147 2.99 11.61 21.89
C VAL A 147 2.63 12.12 20.50
N GLY A 148 3.60 12.74 19.84
CA GLY A 148 3.42 13.26 18.49
C GLY A 148 3.00 12.20 17.48
N ALA A 149 2.04 12.53 16.62
CA ALA A 149 1.59 11.65 15.55
C ALA A 149 2.76 11.33 14.60
N SER A 150 2.97 10.04 14.35
CA SER A 150 3.97 9.59 13.40
C SER A 150 3.51 9.86 11.97
N MET A 151 4.39 10.48 11.18
CA MET A 151 4.17 10.86 9.78
C MET A 151 5.37 10.40 8.94
N PRO A 152 5.52 9.09 8.68
CA PRO A 152 6.63 8.56 7.89
C PRO A 152 6.57 9.05 6.44
N TYR A 153 7.72 9.21 5.80
CA TYR A 153 7.85 9.73 4.43
C TYR A 153 7.17 11.10 4.27
N TRP A 154 7.45 12.00 5.23
CA TRP A 154 6.90 13.33 5.27
C TRP A 154 7.37 14.17 4.08
N MET A 155 6.42 14.79 3.38
CA MET A 155 6.62 15.70 2.26
C MET A 155 5.76 16.95 2.47
N ARG A 156 6.37 18.03 2.95
CA ARG A 156 5.66 19.25 3.37
C ARG A 156 5.17 20.09 2.18
N LEU A 157 3.92 20.55 2.23
CA LEU A 157 3.32 21.39 1.18
C LEU A 157 3.08 22.83 1.65
N THR A 158 2.69 23.03 2.90
CA THR A 158 2.24 24.35 3.39
C THR A 158 3.07 24.86 4.57
N GLY A 159 3.03 26.19 4.76
CA GLY A 159 3.66 26.88 5.90
C GLY A 159 3.07 26.54 7.26
N ASN A 160 1.81 26.07 7.32
CA ASN A 160 1.11 25.70 8.55
C ASN A 160 1.18 24.20 8.89
N GLY A 161 2.00 23.41 8.16
CA GLY A 161 2.27 22.01 8.53
C GLY A 161 1.32 20.99 7.91
N ILE A 162 0.75 21.27 6.74
CA ILE A 162 0.06 20.26 5.92
C ILE A 162 1.06 19.68 4.91
N GLY A 163 1.04 18.35 4.77
CA GLY A 163 1.91 17.61 3.89
C GLY A 163 1.33 16.27 3.48
N MET A 164 2.06 15.58 2.61
CA MET A 164 1.82 14.18 2.27
C MET A 164 2.68 13.29 3.16
N HIS A 165 2.15 12.16 3.61
CA HIS A 165 2.92 11.18 4.39
C HIS A 165 2.21 9.82 4.39
N ALA A 166 2.91 8.78 4.83
CA ALA A 166 2.30 7.48 5.07
C ALA A 166 1.27 7.55 6.22
N GLY A 167 0.11 6.94 6.01
CA GLY A 167 -0.90 6.79 7.04
C GLY A 167 -1.98 5.79 6.63
N ASN A 168 -2.86 5.46 7.57
CA ASN A 168 -3.96 4.52 7.29
C ASN A 168 -4.95 5.10 6.27
N ILE A 169 -5.46 4.25 5.38
CA ILE A 169 -6.51 4.56 4.40
C ILE A 169 -7.74 3.71 4.75
N PRO A 170 -8.49 4.08 5.81
CA PRO A 170 -9.55 3.22 6.34
C PRO A 170 -10.71 3.04 5.34
N ASN A 171 -11.01 4.08 4.57
CA ASN A 171 -12.14 4.13 3.64
C ASN A 171 -11.68 4.70 2.29
N PRO A 172 -11.12 3.89 1.38
CA PRO A 172 -10.70 4.36 0.06
C PRO A 172 -11.86 5.08 -0.66
N GLY A 173 -11.61 6.29 -1.16
CA GLY A 173 -12.65 7.14 -1.75
C GLY A 173 -13.24 8.19 -0.78
N TYR A 174 -12.94 8.12 0.52
CA TYR A 174 -13.44 9.08 1.52
C TYR A 174 -12.32 9.75 2.33
N PRO A 175 -12.49 11.03 2.73
CA PRO A 175 -11.54 11.69 3.60
C PRO A 175 -11.59 11.11 5.01
N ALA A 176 -10.47 11.19 5.73
CA ALA A 176 -10.41 10.69 7.10
C ALA A 176 -9.35 11.38 7.98
N SER A 177 -8.59 12.34 7.46
CA SER A 177 -7.46 12.96 8.16
C SER A 177 -7.82 14.31 8.77
N HIS A 178 -6.91 14.90 9.55
CA HIS A 178 -7.01 16.27 10.04
C HIS A 178 -6.37 17.32 9.11
N GLY A 179 -6.32 17.03 7.81
CA GLY A 179 -5.90 17.98 6.76
C GLY A 179 -4.70 17.51 5.95
N CYS A 180 -3.79 16.74 6.54
CA CYS A 180 -2.70 16.08 5.81
C CYS A 180 -3.22 15.07 4.79
N ILE A 181 -2.40 14.76 3.80
CA ILE A 181 -2.72 13.80 2.75
C ILE A 181 -2.04 12.49 3.12
N ARG A 182 -2.82 11.53 3.63
CA ARG A 182 -2.30 10.20 3.96
C ARG A 182 -2.25 9.33 2.72
N LEU A 183 -1.15 8.62 2.56
CA LEU A 183 -0.89 7.67 1.48
C LEU A 183 -0.67 6.27 2.07
N PRO A 184 -1.00 5.18 1.34
CA PRO A 184 -0.55 3.84 1.69
C PRO A 184 0.97 3.83 1.88
N ARG A 185 1.46 3.13 2.91
CA ARG A 185 2.89 3.21 3.31
C ARG A 185 3.86 2.89 2.17
N GLY A 186 3.57 1.84 1.38
CA GLY A 186 4.40 1.45 0.25
C GLY A 186 4.48 2.57 -0.80
N MET A 187 3.32 3.09 -1.21
CA MET A 187 3.28 4.22 -2.15
C MET A 187 3.92 5.49 -1.60
N ALA A 188 3.78 5.77 -0.30
CA ALA A 188 4.41 6.93 0.32
C ALA A 188 5.95 6.84 0.22
N ALA A 189 6.52 5.65 0.44
CA ALA A 189 7.96 5.40 0.27
C ALA A 189 8.38 5.62 -1.19
N THR A 190 7.67 4.97 -2.13
CA THR A 190 7.92 5.14 -3.57
C THR A 190 7.84 6.60 -3.99
N LEU A 191 6.80 7.32 -3.58
CA LEU A 191 6.63 8.73 -3.90
C LEU A 191 7.77 9.57 -3.32
N TYR A 192 8.13 9.31 -2.05
CA TYR A 192 9.22 10.00 -1.38
C TYR A 192 10.55 9.84 -2.13
N ASP A 193 10.83 8.69 -2.74
CA ASP A 193 12.07 8.47 -3.47
C ASP A 193 12.11 9.20 -4.82
N VAL A 194 10.96 9.37 -5.49
CA VAL A 194 10.90 9.90 -6.87
C VAL A 194 10.60 11.41 -6.95
N VAL A 195 10.22 12.03 -5.84
CA VAL A 195 9.98 13.47 -5.75
C VAL A 195 11.12 14.18 -5.04
N ASP A 196 11.36 15.42 -5.42
CA ASP A 196 12.37 16.28 -4.83
C ASP A 196 11.73 17.45 -4.09
N VAL A 197 12.52 18.11 -3.24
CA VAL A 197 12.16 19.47 -2.79
C VAL A 197 12.02 20.34 -4.04
N GLY A 198 10.91 21.05 -4.16
CA GLY A 198 10.54 21.83 -5.33
C GLY A 198 9.57 21.14 -6.29
N THR A 199 9.37 19.82 -6.19
CA THR A 199 8.36 19.09 -6.97
C THR A 199 6.97 19.72 -6.80
N VAL A 200 6.29 19.93 -7.93
CA VAL A 200 4.98 20.56 -7.97
C VAL A 200 3.90 19.56 -7.55
N VAL A 201 3.03 20.01 -6.64
CA VAL A 201 1.85 19.27 -6.20
C VAL A 201 0.61 20.15 -6.39
N THR A 202 -0.34 19.72 -7.20
CA THR A 202 -1.60 20.44 -7.43
C THR A 202 -2.74 19.70 -6.74
N ILE A 203 -3.46 20.40 -5.87
CA ILE A 203 -4.62 19.90 -5.13
C ILE A 203 -5.88 20.59 -5.65
N SER A 204 -6.85 19.80 -6.07
CA SER A 204 -8.10 20.29 -6.65
C SER A 204 -9.30 19.42 -6.31
N GLY A 205 -10.49 19.99 -6.45
CA GLY A 205 -11.76 19.30 -6.22
C GLY A 205 -12.25 19.40 -4.79
N THR A 206 -13.48 18.96 -4.54
CA THR A 206 -14.11 18.99 -3.22
C THR A 206 -14.22 17.57 -2.69
N ALA A 207 -13.67 17.32 -1.51
CA ALA A 207 -13.75 16.00 -0.88
C ALA A 207 -15.21 15.59 -0.61
N PRO A 208 -15.56 14.30 -0.77
CA PRO A 208 -16.84 13.77 -0.33
C PRO A 208 -17.07 14.05 1.16
N ARG A 209 -18.34 14.21 1.56
CA ARG A 209 -18.65 14.29 2.98
C ARG A 209 -18.41 12.92 3.63
N SER A 210 -17.59 12.92 4.68
CA SER A 210 -17.37 11.81 5.61
C SER A 210 -18.41 11.82 6.72
#